data_AF-A0A822BTK8-F1
#
_entry.id   AF-A0A822BTK8-F1
#
_cell.length_a   1.000
_cell.length_b   1.000
_cell.length_c   1.000
_cell.angle_alpha   90.00
_cell.angle_beta   90.00
_cell.angle_gamma   90.00
#
_symmetry.space_group_name_H-M   'P 1'
#
loop_
_entity.id
_entity.type
_entity.pdbx_description
1 polymer ?
#
loop_
_entity_poly.entity_id
_entity_poly.type
_entity_poly.pdbx_seq_one_letter_code
_entity_poly.pdbx_strand_id
1 'polypeptide(L)'
;MLANAKALLTVKDDVFIIDWWLSPELMLIRPADEKTFRLDNILGRIVDAGVRIHVMLYKEMPFALALNSLYTKTKLISKITSFRFRFIASRVDVNNAYGTTLKLPSDIAAENKPSAGTETIEAVQMVTTKMAEQAGEAPIK
;
A
#
# COMPACT_ATOMS: atom_id res chain seq x y z
N MET A 1 6.39 -20.45 9.95
CA MET A 1 6.55 -20.08 8.52
C MET A 1 6.16 -21.19 7.55
N LEU A 2 6.37 -22.49 7.87
CA LEU A 2 5.95 -23.60 6.99
C LEU A 2 4.46 -23.60 6.62
N ALA A 3 3.56 -23.34 7.58
CA ALA A 3 2.13 -23.25 7.33
C ALA A 3 1.79 -22.14 6.31
N ASN A 4 2.44 -20.97 6.45
CA ASN A 4 2.26 -19.84 5.53
C ASN A 4 2.75 -20.18 4.12
N ALA A 5 3.88 -20.89 4.00
CA ALA A 5 4.40 -21.34 2.71
C ALA A 5 3.41 -22.28 2.01
N LYS A 6 2.86 -23.26 2.74
CA LYS A 6 1.84 -24.19 2.21
C LYS A 6 0.57 -23.45 1.79
N ALA A 7 0.09 -22.53 2.63
CA ALA A 7 -1.10 -21.73 2.32
C ALA A 7 -0.91 -20.93 1.03
N LEU A 8 0.21 -20.22 0.90
CA LEU A 8 0.54 -19.42 -0.28
C LEU A 8 0.56 -20.24 -1.57
N LEU A 9 1.10 -21.47 -1.54
CA LEU A 9 1.14 -22.35 -2.70
C LEU A 9 -0.22 -22.91 -3.12
N THR A 10 -1.26 -22.78 -2.29
CA THR A 10 -2.62 -23.30 -2.55
C THR A 10 -3.63 -22.22 -2.93
N VAL A 11 -3.24 -20.94 -2.91
CA VAL A 11 -4.14 -19.83 -3.24
C VAL A 11 -4.55 -19.86 -4.71
N LYS A 12 -5.82 -19.53 -4.99
CA LYS A 12 -6.39 -19.46 -6.34
C LYS A 12 -6.88 -18.08 -6.77
N ASP A 13 -7.18 -17.20 -5.82
CA ASP A 13 -7.85 -15.92 -6.10
C ASP A 13 -6.90 -14.72 -5.91
N ASP A 14 -6.83 -14.19 -4.68
CA ASP A 14 -6.05 -13.02 -4.34
C ASP A 14 -5.24 -13.26 -3.05
N VAL A 15 -4.02 -12.70 -2.99
CA VAL A 15 -3.17 -12.69 -1.79
C VAL A 15 -3.05 -11.27 -1.27
N PHE A 16 -3.38 -11.08 0.01
CA PHE A 16 -3.17 -9.83 0.74
C PHE A 16 -2.07 -10.01 1.77
N ILE A 17 -1.04 -9.17 1.70
CA ILE A 17 0.06 -9.12 2.66
C ILE A 17 0.03 -7.75 3.31
N ILE A 18 -0.08 -7.72 4.62
CA ILE A 18 0.01 -6.50 5.42
C ILE A 18 1.12 -6.74 6.43
N ASP A 19 2.12 -5.86 6.45
CA ASP A 19 3.24 -6.02 7.35
C ASP A 19 3.74 -4.66 7.84
N TRP A 20 4.39 -4.68 9.00
CA TRP A 20 5.20 -3.56 9.47
C TRP A 20 6.59 -3.58 8.83
N TRP A 21 7.17 -4.77 8.64
CA TRP A 21 8.44 -4.92 7.95
C TRP A 21 8.52 -6.25 7.20
N LEU A 22 8.74 -6.16 5.90
CA LEU A 22 8.74 -7.31 5.00
C LEU A 22 10.09 -7.41 4.30
N SER A 23 10.75 -8.57 4.41
CA SER A 23 11.95 -8.90 3.65
C SER A 23 11.59 -9.84 2.48
N PRO A 24 11.74 -9.41 1.22
CA PRO A 24 11.47 -10.25 0.04
C PRO A 24 12.32 -11.53 0.01
N GLU A 25 13.53 -11.47 0.58
CA GLU A 25 14.49 -12.57 0.60
C GLU A 25 14.27 -13.57 1.75
N LEU A 26 13.22 -13.39 2.54
CA LEU A 26 12.91 -14.29 3.65
C LEU A 26 12.61 -15.71 3.15
N MET A 27 13.27 -16.70 3.76
CA MET A 27 13.02 -18.12 3.49
C MET A 27 11.93 -18.66 4.41
N LEU A 28 10.83 -19.17 3.84
CA LEU A 28 9.68 -19.61 4.63
C LEU A 28 9.81 -21.02 5.21
N ILE A 29 10.75 -21.83 4.68
CA ILE A 29 11.04 -23.20 5.15
C ILE A 29 12.50 -23.27 5.58
N ARG A 30 12.75 -23.92 6.72
CA ARG A 30 14.09 -24.24 7.22
C ARG A 30 14.16 -25.74 7.60
N PRO A 31 15.28 -26.44 7.37
CA PRO A 31 16.52 -25.96 6.77
C PRO A 31 16.35 -25.49 5.32
N ALA A 32 17.21 -24.55 4.95
CA ALA A 32 17.10 -23.77 3.73
C ALA A 32 17.93 -24.45 2.65
N ASP A 33 17.35 -25.48 2.03
CA ASP A 33 18.11 -26.31 1.08
C ASP A 33 18.12 -25.69 -0.32
N GLU A 34 17.06 -24.95 -0.66
CA GLU A 34 16.90 -24.30 -1.96
C GLU A 34 16.28 -22.91 -1.85
N LYS A 35 16.63 -22.02 -2.79
CA LYS A 35 15.99 -20.70 -2.93
C LYS A 35 14.52 -20.80 -3.34
N THR A 36 14.02 -21.98 -3.69
CA THR A 36 12.65 -22.26 -4.13
C THR A 36 11.60 -21.74 -3.14
N PHE A 37 11.89 -21.79 -1.83
CA PHE A 37 10.98 -21.36 -0.77
C PHE A 37 11.22 -19.93 -0.25
N ARG A 38 11.99 -19.14 -1.01
CA ARG A 38 12.14 -17.72 -0.74
C ARG A 38 10.84 -16.99 -1.10
N LEU A 39 10.43 -16.05 -0.25
CA LEU A 39 9.14 -15.38 -0.37
C LEU A 39 8.94 -14.76 -1.76
N ASP A 40 9.90 -13.99 -2.26
CA ASP A 40 9.83 -13.37 -3.59
C ASP A 40 9.66 -14.39 -4.75
N ASN A 41 10.26 -15.58 -4.65
CA ASN A 41 10.10 -16.65 -5.63
C ASN A 41 8.70 -17.29 -5.55
N ILE A 42 8.19 -17.50 -4.35
CA ILE A 42 6.84 -18.04 -4.13
C ILE A 42 5.81 -17.06 -4.70
N LEU A 43 5.93 -15.77 -4.39
CA LEU A 43 5.01 -14.74 -4.89
C LEU A 43 5.06 -14.63 -6.42
N GLY A 44 6.24 -14.76 -7.04
CA GLY A 44 6.36 -14.83 -8.50
C GLY A 44 5.53 -15.97 -9.10
N ARG A 45 5.68 -17.19 -8.57
CA ARG A 45 4.93 -18.38 -9.03
C ARG A 45 3.42 -18.24 -8.86
N ILE A 46 2.98 -17.57 -7.80
CA ILE A 46 1.57 -17.30 -7.54
C ILE A 46 1.01 -16.34 -8.60
N VAL A 47 1.76 -15.30 -8.97
CA VAL A 47 1.38 -14.40 -10.06
C VAL A 47 1.40 -15.10 -11.42
N ASP A 48 2.36 -15.98 -11.68
CA ASP A 48 2.40 -16.78 -12.91
C ASP A 48 1.19 -17.72 -13.03
N ALA A 49 0.62 -18.14 -11.89
CA ALA A 49 -0.62 -18.91 -11.84
C ALA A 49 -1.90 -18.05 -12.02
N GLY A 50 -1.76 -16.72 -12.21
CA GLY A 50 -2.87 -15.79 -12.45
C GLY A 50 -3.46 -15.14 -11.20
N VAL A 51 -2.88 -15.39 -10.01
CA VAL A 51 -3.34 -14.83 -8.73
C VAL A 51 -2.81 -13.42 -8.55
N ARG A 52 -3.65 -12.49 -8.07
CA ARG A 52 -3.22 -11.09 -7.85
C ARG A 52 -2.66 -10.90 -6.45
N ILE A 53 -1.59 -10.12 -6.34
CA ILE A 53 -0.93 -9.86 -5.06
C ILE A 53 -1.07 -8.39 -4.67
N HIS A 54 -1.49 -8.18 -3.43
CA HIS A 54 -1.71 -6.89 -2.81
C HIS A 54 -0.84 -6.77 -1.56
N VAL A 55 0.10 -5.83 -1.54
CA VAL A 55 0.98 -5.57 -0.39
C VAL A 55 0.70 -4.21 0.20
N MET A 56 0.44 -4.17 1.50
CA MET A 56 0.42 -2.96 2.31
C MET A 56 1.57 -3.00 3.31
N LEU A 57 2.52 -2.08 3.16
CA LEU A 57 3.69 -2.03 4.03
C LEU A 57 3.72 -0.71 4.78
N TYR A 58 4.14 -0.73 6.05
CA TYR A 58 4.42 0.50 6.76
C TYR A 58 5.50 1.33 6.04
N LYS A 59 5.26 2.62 5.87
CA LYS A 59 6.28 3.57 5.43
C LYS A 59 6.98 4.13 6.64
N GLU A 60 8.21 3.70 6.84
CA GLU A 60 9.06 4.18 7.90
C GLU A 60 9.59 5.59 7.64
N MET A 61 10.02 6.21 8.72
CA MET A 61 10.84 7.42 8.69
C MET A 61 12.32 7.00 8.55
N PRO A 62 12.98 7.27 7.41
CA PRO A 62 14.33 6.74 7.15
C PRO A 62 15.38 7.15 8.17
N PHE A 63 15.18 8.28 8.86
CA PHE A 63 16.09 8.75 9.90
C PHE A 63 15.90 7.99 11.24
N ALA A 64 14.72 7.41 11.48
CA ALA A 64 14.37 6.76 12.75
C ALA A 64 14.54 5.24 12.71
N LEU A 65 14.34 4.62 11.54
CA LEU A 65 14.22 3.18 11.39
C LEU A 65 14.94 2.68 10.13
N ALA A 66 15.71 1.60 10.27
CA ALA A 66 16.49 0.99 9.19
C ALA A 66 15.73 -0.14 8.46
N LEU A 67 14.41 -0.03 8.31
CA LEU A 67 13.56 -1.10 7.73
C LEU A 67 13.61 -1.13 6.18
N ASN A 68 13.89 0.02 5.55
CA ASN A 68 14.03 0.19 4.11
C ASN A 68 12.83 -0.38 3.31
N SER A 69 11.63 0.09 3.61
CA SER A 69 10.39 -0.37 2.93
C SER A 69 10.40 -0.06 1.44
N LEU A 70 11.15 0.96 1.01
CA LEU A 70 11.36 1.30 -0.39
C LEU A 70 12.13 0.21 -1.12
N TYR A 71 13.18 -0.36 -0.51
CA TYR A 71 13.89 -1.50 -1.07
C TYR A 71 12.93 -2.68 -1.31
N THR A 72 12.12 -3.02 -0.31
CA THR A 72 11.13 -4.10 -0.42
C THR A 72 10.17 -3.86 -1.57
N LYS A 73 9.64 -2.63 -1.71
CA LYS A 73 8.78 -2.25 -2.83
C LYS A 73 9.49 -2.44 -4.18
N THR A 74 10.67 -1.87 -4.35
CA THR A 74 11.43 -1.93 -5.62
C THR A 74 11.78 -3.37 -5.98
N LYS A 75 12.17 -4.18 -5.00
CA LYS A 75 12.50 -5.59 -5.21
C LYS A 75 11.30 -6.41 -5.68
N LEU A 76 10.14 -6.23 -5.04
CA LEU A 76 8.92 -6.95 -5.41
C LEU A 76 8.39 -6.48 -6.77
N ILE A 77 8.39 -5.18 -7.06
CA ILE A 77 8.00 -4.64 -8.38
C ILE A 77 8.90 -5.18 -9.49
N SER A 78 10.21 -5.26 -9.25
CA SER A 78 11.15 -5.78 -10.24
C SER A 78 10.91 -7.25 -10.60
N LYS A 79 10.23 -8.01 -9.73
CA LYS A 79 10.12 -9.47 -9.85
C LYS A 79 8.71 -9.96 -10.17
N ILE A 80 7.70 -9.18 -9.84
CA ILE A 80 6.29 -9.55 -9.92
C ILE A 80 5.58 -8.61 -10.88
N THR A 81 4.91 -9.15 -11.90
CA THR A 81 4.26 -8.40 -12.98
C THR A 81 2.87 -7.87 -12.62
N SER A 82 2.02 -8.68 -11.97
CA SER A 82 0.66 -8.30 -11.56
C SER A 82 0.59 -8.03 -10.05
N PHE A 83 0.87 -6.78 -9.67
CA PHE A 83 1.16 -6.42 -8.28
C PHE A 83 0.62 -5.04 -7.90
N ARG A 84 -0.06 -4.93 -6.76
CA ARG A 84 -0.43 -3.65 -6.15
C ARG A 84 0.28 -3.45 -4.81
N PHE A 85 1.08 -2.40 -4.73
CA PHE A 85 1.78 -1.98 -3.51
C PHE A 85 1.22 -0.66 -2.99
N ARG A 86 0.87 -0.60 -1.70
CA ARG A 86 0.51 0.64 -1.02
C ARG A 86 1.32 0.78 0.28
N PHE A 87 1.73 2.01 0.56
CA PHE A 87 2.27 2.34 1.87
C PHE A 87 1.17 2.69 2.85
N ILE A 88 1.26 2.19 4.08
CA ILE A 88 0.49 2.67 5.22
C ILE A 88 1.37 3.69 5.95
N ALA A 89 0.92 4.95 6.00
CA ALA A 89 1.60 5.99 6.76
C ALA A 89 1.25 5.88 8.26
N SER A 90 2.20 6.16 9.16
CA SER A 90 1.88 6.31 10.59
C SER A 90 1.06 7.59 10.78
N ARG A 91 0.13 7.58 11.73
CA ARG A 91 -0.56 8.80 12.19
C ARG A 91 0.41 9.91 12.61
N VAL A 92 1.61 9.54 13.07
CA VAL A 92 2.70 10.47 13.42
C VAL A 92 3.32 11.08 12.17
N ASP A 93 3.45 10.32 11.08
CA ASP A 93 4.03 10.81 9.81
C ASP A 93 3.13 11.80 9.07
N VAL A 94 1.80 11.74 9.28
CA VAL A 94 0.85 12.65 8.62
C VAL A 94 0.81 14.02 9.26
N ASN A 95 1.19 14.14 10.53
CA ASN A 95 0.95 15.36 11.30
C ASN A 95 2.14 15.91 12.10
N ASN A 96 3.16 15.12 12.46
CA ASN A 96 4.32 15.68 13.16
C ASN A 96 5.42 14.64 13.37
N ALA A 97 6.64 14.92 12.92
CA ALA A 97 7.81 14.32 13.56
C ALA A 97 8.73 15.37 14.19
N TYR A 98 8.87 16.58 13.60
CA TYR A 98 9.82 17.60 14.10
C TYR A 98 9.43 19.06 13.78
N GLY A 99 8.14 19.43 13.81
CA GLY A 99 7.75 20.86 13.75
C GLY A 99 8.10 21.62 12.46
N THR A 100 8.58 20.97 11.41
CA THR A 100 8.67 21.54 10.07
C THR A 100 7.46 21.07 9.28
N THR A 101 6.53 22.01 9.03
CA THR A 101 5.49 21.85 8.01
C THR A 101 6.15 21.38 6.72
N LEU A 102 5.99 20.10 6.38
CA LEU A 102 6.32 19.59 5.05
C LEU A 102 5.37 20.32 4.10
N LYS A 103 5.85 21.41 3.49
CA LYS A 103 5.27 21.89 2.25
C LYS A 103 5.45 20.74 1.27
N LEU A 104 4.34 20.11 0.91
CA LEU A 104 4.28 19.18 -0.20
C LEU A 104 5.00 19.87 -1.37
N PRO A 105 6.10 19.33 -1.92
CA PRO A 105 6.67 19.88 -3.15
C PRO A 105 5.55 19.86 -4.18
N SER A 106 5.33 20.98 -4.85
CA SER A 106 4.36 21.15 -5.94
C SER A 106 4.45 20.03 -6.98
N ASP A 107 5.59 19.36 -7.03
CA ASP A 107 5.99 18.42 -8.06
C ASP A 107 5.54 16.98 -7.76
N ILE A 108 5.18 16.65 -6.51
CA ILE A 108 4.63 15.32 -6.16
C ILE A 108 3.12 15.24 -6.44
N ALA A 109 2.42 16.37 -6.46
CA ALA A 109 1.02 16.43 -6.87
C ALA A 109 0.82 16.16 -8.38
N ALA A 110 1.89 16.19 -9.19
CA ALA A 110 1.83 16.04 -10.63
C ALA A 110 1.82 14.57 -11.11
N GLU A 111 2.33 13.61 -10.32
CA GLU A 111 2.50 12.21 -10.78
C GLU A 111 1.29 11.29 -10.53
N ASN A 112 0.21 11.79 -9.95
CA ASN A 112 -1.08 11.07 -9.84
C ASN A 112 -2.23 11.89 -10.44
N LYS A 113 -2.04 12.39 -11.67
CA LYS A 113 -3.17 12.93 -12.44
C LYS A 113 -3.95 11.77 -13.06
N PRO A 114 -5.24 11.53 -12.72
CA PRO A 114 -6.08 10.65 -13.51
C PRO A 114 -6.17 11.20 -14.94
N SER A 115 -5.97 10.32 -15.92
CA SER A 115 -6.11 10.64 -17.34
C SER A 115 -7.49 11.22 -17.64
N ALA A 116 -7.48 12.25 -18.48
CA ALA A 116 -8.59 13.09 -18.94
C ALA A 116 -9.99 12.43 -18.97
N GLY A 117 -10.95 13.08 -18.32
CA GLY A 117 -12.37 12.74 -18.29
C GLY A 117 -13.14 13.71 -17.41
N THR A 118 -13.02 15.01 -17.68
CA THR A 118 -13.49 16.10 -16.82
C THR A 118 -14.91 16.52 -17.22
N GLU A 119 -15.96 15.86 -16.74
CA GLU A 119 -17.34 16.42 -16.83
C GLU A 119 -18.27 16.11 -15.64
N THR A 120 -17.85 15.36 -14.61
CA THR A 120 -18.80 14.89 -13.56
C THR A 120 -18.63 15.50 -12.17
N ILE A 121 -17.56 16.26 -11.90
CA ILE A 121 -17.23 16.68 -10.52
C ILE A 121 -17.96 17.97 -10.10
N GLU A 122 -18.27 18.88 -11.04
CA GLU A 122 -18.99 20.13 -10.71
C GLU A 122 -20.44 19.89 -10.29
N ALA A 123 -21.08 18.82 -10.81
CA ALA A 123 -22.45 18.47 -10.45
C ALA A 123 -22.58 17.94 -9.02
N VAL A 124 -21.56 17.24 -8.50
CA VAL A 124 -21.59 16.66 -7.15
C VAL A 124 -21.43 17.74 -6.08
N GLN A 125 -20.59 18.75 -6.32
CA GLN A 125 -20.35 19.86 -5.38
C GLN A 125 -21.53 20.84 -5.27
N MET A 126 -22.31 21.04 -6.34
CA MET A 126 -23.51 21.87 -6.28
C MET A 126 -24.66 21.20 -5.51
N VAL A 127 -24.76 19.86 -5.51
CA VAL A 127 -25.82 19.13 -4.80
C VAL A 127 -25.59 19.08 -3.29
N THR A 128 -24.34 18.88 -2.85
CA THR A 128 -24.01 18.87 -1.40
C THR A 128 -24.17 20.22 -0.75
N THR A 129 -23.98 21.32 -1.50
CA THR A 129 -24.14 22.68 -0.95
C THR A 129 -25.62 23.04 -0.74
N LYS A 130 -26.53 22.57 -1.61
CA LYS A 130 -27.98 22.83 -1.45
C LYS A 130 -28.66 22.02 -0.35
N MET A 131 -28.09 20.89 0.07
CA MET A 131 -28.66 20.04 1.14
C MET A 131 -28.29 20.53 2.54
N ALA A 132 -27.19 21.27 2.70
CA ALA A 132 -26.74 21.79 3.99
C ALA A 132 -27.52 23.05 4.43
N GLU A 133 -28.10 23.81 3.50
CA GLU A 133 -28.80 25.08 3.80
C GLU A 133 -30.26 24.87 4.23
N GLN A 134 -30.82 23.66 4.09
CA GLN A 134 -32.21 23.34 4.47
C GLN A 134 -32.38 22.72 5.86
N ALA A 135 -31.29 22.41 6.58
CA ALA A 135 -31.37 21.87 7.94
C ALA A 135 -31.14 23.00 8.96
N GLY A 136 -32.19 23.77 9.24
CA GLY A 136 -32.20 24.79 10.29
C GLY A 136 -31.99 24.18 11.69
N GLU A 137 -30.97 24.68 12.39
CA GLU A 137 -30.61 24.30 13.76
C GLU A 137 -31.52 25.04 14.75
N ALA A 138 -32.32 24.30 15.53
CA ALA A 138 -33.13 24.86 16.62
C ALA A 138 -32.26 25.08 17.87
N PRO A 139 -32.39 26.21 18.60
CA PRO A 139 -31.53 26.49 19.75
C PRO A 139 -31.95 25.67 20.97
N ILE A 140 -30.98 25.03 21.62
CA ILE A 140 -31.14 24.37 22.91
C ILE A 140 -30.99 25.45 24.01
N LYS A 141 -31.98 25.52 24.91
CA LYS A 141 -32.04 26.43 26.07
C LYS A 141 -30.91 26.20 27.08
#